data_AF-A0A538P7T7-F1
#
_entry.id   AF-A0A538P7T7-F1
#
_cell.length_a   1.000
_cell.length_b   1.000
_cell.length_c   1.000
_cell.angle_alpha   90.00
_cell.angle_beta   90.00
_cell.angle_gamma   90.00
#
_symmetry.space_group_name_H-M   'P 1'
#
loop_
_entity.id
_entity.type
_entity.pdbx_description
1 polymer ?
#
loop_
_entity_poly.entity_id
_entity_poly.type
_entity_poly.pdbx_seq_one_letter_code
_entity_poly.pdbx_strand_id
1 'polypeptide(L)'
;MQRSAGKWTGRFIWASVVQGLLAVVWTLFIIDPYVAFSPARVIAGGEAGTWFFVGYVMYILVGVLAVAVTALFYFYIESVRNKAYRGLASYLAWAHIVLMNIGASGATYLLMYGGYLGGVAQAPTSSGGGGLSAGQIHVQILGALVTPIGYFVAIAVLGVLAGGFGYLIAVRRA
;
A
#
# COMPACT_ATOMS: atom_id res chain seq x y z
N MET A 1 -30.47 -14.82 16.23
CA MET A 1 -30.28 -13.39 15.93
C MET A 1 -29.26 -13.26 14.81
N GLN A 2 -29.69 -12.99 13.58
CA GLN A 2 -28.78 -12.78 12.46
C GLN A 2 -28.25 -11.35 12.55
N ARG A 3 -27.03 -11.16 13.07
CA ARG A 3 -26.39 -9.83 13.06
C ARG A 3 -26.01 -9.53 11.62
N SER A 4 -26.70 -8.58 10.99
CA SER A 4 -26.31 -8.09 9.66
C SER A 4 -24.85 -7.66 9.72
N ALA A 5 -24.01 -8.14 8.80
CA ALA A 5 -22.62 -7.71 8.72
C ALA A 5 -22.56 -6.17 8.66
N GLY A 6 -21.73 -5.58 9.52
CA GLY A 6 -21.51 -4.13 9.54
C GLY A 6 -21.22 -3.58 8.15
N LYS A 7 -21.89 -2.49 7.77
CA LYS A 7 -21.78 -1.91 6.43
C LYS A 7 -20.34 -1.53 6.10
N TRP A 8 -19.59 -1.03 7.08
CA TRP A 8 -18.19 -0.65 6.90
C TRP A 8 -17.25 -1.83 6.99
N THR A 9 -17.56 -2.82 7.81
CA THR A 9 -16.85 -4.12 7.78
C THR A 9 -16.81 -4.66 6.35
N GLY A 10 -17.97 -4.77 5.69
CA GLY A 10 -18.04 -5.31 4.33
C GLY A 10 -17.22 -4.48 3.33
N ARG A 11 -17.23 -3.16 3.46
CA ARG A 11 -16.44 -2.26 2.58
C ARG A 11 -14.93 -2.47 2.74
N PHE A 12 -14.43 -2.57 3.97
CA PHE A 12 -13.01 -2.79 4.21
C PHE A 12 -12.56 -4.21 3.82
N ILE A 13 -13.42 -5.22 3.99
CA ILE A 13 -13.16 -6.56 3.45
C ILE A 13 -12.99 -6.48 1.92
N TRP A 14 -13.94 -5.87 1.21
CA TRP A 14 -13.83 -5.73 -0.24
C TRP A 14 -12.61 -4.92 -0.69
N ALA A 15 -12.26 -3.84 0.03
CA ALA A 15 -11.04 -3.10 -0.25
C ALA A 15 -9.80 -3.99 -0.08
N SER A 16 -9.69 -4.78 0.99
CA SER A 16 -8.56 -5.71 1.17
C SER A 16 -8.51 -6.79 0.08
N VAL A 17 -9.65 -7.27 -0.40
CA VAL A 17 -9.72 -8.23 -1.52
C VAL A 17 -9.18 -7.60 -2.79
N VAL A 18 -9.60 -6.38 -3.12
CA VAL A 18 -9.08 -5.64 -4.30
C VAL A 18 -7.58 -5.41 -4.18
N GLN A 19 -7.09 -4.96 -3.01
CA GLN A 19 -5.67 -4.75 -2.78
C GLN A 19 -4.87 -6.06 -2.87
N GLY A 20 -5.44 -7.16 -2.37
CA GLY A 20 -4.86 -8.50 -2.49
C GLY A 20 -4.77 -8.98 -3.94
N LEU A 21 -5.80 -8.73 -4.77
CA LEU A 21 -5.76 -9.05 -6.21
C LEU A 21 -4.67 -8.26 -6.92
N LEU A 22 -4.53 -6.97 -6.59
CA LEU A 22 -3.44 -6.15 -7.11
C LEU A 22 -2.05 -6.66 -6.64
N ALA A 23 -1.95 -7.19 -5.41
CA ALA A 23 -0.72 -7.84 -4.94
C ALA A 23 -0.39 -9.07 -5.78
N VAL A 24 -1.39 -9.89 -6.14
CA VAL A 24 -1.20 -11.04 -7.04
C VAL A 24 -0.66 -10.59 -8.40
N VAL A 25 -1.18 -9.49 -8.97
CA VAL A 25 -0.66 -8.94 -10.22
C VAL A 25 0.83 -8.56 -10.10
N TRP A 26 1.21 -7.90 -9.00
CA TRP A 26 2.62 -7.61 -8.74
C TRP A 26 3.46 -8.87 -8.57
N THR A 27 2.96 -9.88 -7.86
CA THR A 27 3.65 -11.17 -7.71
C THR A 27 3.89 -11.83 -9.06
N LEU A 28 2.89 -11.85 -9.93
CA LEU A 28 3.00 -12.41 -11.28
C LEU A 28 4.06 -11.66 -12.09
N PHE A 29 4.08 -10.33 -12.01
CA PHE A 29 5.12 -9.53 -12.65
C PHE A 29 6.52 -9.82 -12.09
N ILE A 30 6.66 -10.03 -10.78
CA ILE A 30 7.95 -10.32 -10.14
C ILE A 30 8.55 -11.64 -10.64
N ILE A 31 7.71 -12.67 -10.79
CA ILE A 31 8.13 -14.02 -11.18
C ILE A 31 8.18 -14.24 -12.70
N ASP A 32 7.81 -13.24 -13.50
CA ASP A 32 7.75 -13.36 -14.96
C ASP A 32 9.17 -13.60 -15.55
N PRO A 33 9.42 -14.78 -16.16
CA PRO A 33 10.71 -15.10 -16.74
C PRO A 33 10.97 -14.42 -18.09
N TYR A 34 9.95 -13.85 -18.73
CA TYR A 34 10.04 -13.30 -20.09
C TYR A 34 10.45 -11.82 -20.12
N VAL A 35 10.48 -11.14 -18.98
CA VAL A 35 10.97 -9.77 -18.88
C VAL A 35 12.50 -9.78 -18.85
N ALA A 36 13.13 -9.11 -19.84
CA ALA A 36 14.59 -9.10 -20.02
C ALA A 36 15.36 -8.73 -18.73
N PHE A 37 14.83 -7.78 -17.97
CA PHE A 37 15.16 -7.57 -16.57
C PHE A 37 13.97 -7.93 -15.70
N SER A 38 13.90 -9.20 -15.29
CA SER A 38 12.85 -9.64 -14.38
C SER A 38 12.98 -8.92 -13.03
N PRO A 39 11.88 -8.49 -12.40
CA PRO A 39 11.94 -7.83 -11.11
C PRO A 39 12.59 -8.71 -10.03
N ALA A 40 12.49 -10.04 -10.13
CA ALA A 40 13.24 -10.96 -9.27
C ALA A 40 14.76 -10.76 -9.36
N ARG A 41 15.32 -10.56 -10.57
CA ARG A 41 16.76 -10.26 -10.74
C ARG A 41 17.12 -8.89 -10.18
N VAL A 42 16.24 -7.90 -10.35
CA VAL A 42 16.43 -6.56 -9.77
C VAL A 42 16.50 -6.65 -8.24
N ILE A 43 15.56 -7.35 -7.62
CA ILE A 43 15.54 -7.55 -6.16
C ILE A 43 16.81 -8.27 -5.70
N ALA A 44 17.19 -9.35 -6.38
CA ALA A 44 18.39 -10.13 -6.05
C ALA A 44 19.69 -9.33 -6.23
N GLY A 45 19.70 -8.31 -7.10
CA GLY A 45 20.84 -7.42 -7.33
C GLY A 45 21.12 -6.41 -6.21
N GLY A 46 20.20 -6.23 -5.26
CA GLY A 46 20.37 -5.34 -4.11
C GLY A 46 20.36 -3.85 -4.47
N GLU A 47 20.80 -3.01 -3.51
CA GLU A 47 20.87 -1.53 -3.63
C GLU A 47 19.53 -0.92 -4.08
N ALA A 48 19.42 -0.45 -5.33
CA ALA A 48 18.17 0.07 -5.88
C ALA A 48 17.05 -0.98 -5.89
N GLY A 49 17.38 -2.26 -6.09
CA GLY A 49 16.42 -3.37 -5.99
C GLY A 49 15.79 -3.51 -4.59
N THR A 50 16.47 -3.04 -3.54
CA THR A 50 15.93 -3.01 -2.18
C THR A 50 14.70 -2.10 -2.09
N TRP A 51 14.65 -1.00 -2.84
CA TRP A 51 13.48 -0.12 -2.88
C TRP A 51 12.26 -0.86 -3.44
N PHE A 52 12.48 -1.71 -4.45
CA PHE A 52 11.42 -2.55 -4.98
C PHE A 52 10.91 -3.51 -3.92
N PHE A 53 11.82 -4.25 -3.30
CA PHE A 53 11.47 -5.22 -2.27
C PHE A 53 10.73 -4.58 -1.09
N VAL A 54 11.22 -3.44 -0.59
CA VAL A 54 10.56 -2.68 0.48
C VAL A 54 9.18 -2.22 0.05
N GLY A 55 9.03 -1.68 -1.16
CA GLY A 55 7.72 -1.29 -1.70
C GLY A 55 6.74 -2.46 -1.73
N TYR A 56 7.15 -3.61 -2.26
CA TYR A 56 6.31 -4.79 -2.36
C TYR A 56 5.91 -5.34 -0.99
N VAL A 57 6.86 -5.51 -0.05
CA VAL A 57 6.57 -5.99 1.31
C VAL A 57 5.66 -5.01 2.04
N MET A 58 5.94 -3.70 1.97
CA MET A 58 5.09 -2.69 2.61
C MET A 58 3.69 -2.63 1.99
N TYR A 59 3.56 -2.92 0.69
CA TYR A 59 2.25 -3.02 0.06
C TYR A 59 1.44 -4.20 0.60
N ILE A 60 2.06 -5.38 0.78
CA ILE A 60 1.38 -6.52 1.42
C ILE A 60 0.99 -6.16 2.85
N LEU A 61 1.93 -5.60 3.64
CA LEU A 61 1.69 -5.31 5.05
C LEU A 61 0.64 -4.20 5.24
N VAL A 62 0.76 -3.08 4.53
CA VAL A 62 -0.08 -1.89 4.74
C VAL A 62 -1.26 -1.84 3.78
N GLY A 63 -1.02 -2.11 2.49
CA GLY A 63 -2.07 -2.08 1.46
C GLY A 63 -3.06 -3.23 1.60
N VAL A 64 -2.60 -4.43 1.98
CA VAL A 64 -3.48 -5.61 2.09
C VAL A 64 -3.81 -5.94 3.55
N LEU A 65 -2.81 -6.29 4.35
CA LEU A 65 -3.03 -6.84 5.70
C LEU A 65 -3.60 -5.79 6.66
N ALA A 66 -3.06 -4.57 6.69
CA ALA A 66 -3.59 -3.53 7.56
C ALA A 66 -5.04 -3.13 7.20
N VAL A 67 -5.42 -3.18 5.92
CA VAL A 67 -6.80 -2.95 5.47
C VAL A 67 -7.73 -4.09 5.93
N ALA A 68 -7.26 -5.34 5.84
CA ALA A 68 -8.01 -6.50 6.33
C ALA A 68 -8.20 -6.46 7.86
N VAL A 69 -7.13 -6.18 8.62
CA VAL A 69 -7.19 -5.99 10.08
C VAL A 69 -8.10 -4.83 10.44
N THR A 70 -8.09 -3.76 9.63
CA THR A 70 -8.99 -2.62 9.81
C THR A 70 -10.46 -3.03 9.77
N ALA A 71 -10.83 -3.97 8.89
CA ALA A 71 -12.19 -4.50 8.85
C ALA A 71 -12.62 -5.12 10.18
N LEU A 72 -11.70 -5.68 10.96
CA LEU A 72 -11.99 -6.25 12.29
C LEU A 72 -12.37 -5.16 13.29
N PHE A 73 -11.75 -3.98 13.24
CA PHE A 73 -12.16 -2.85 14.09
C PHE A 73 -13.58 -2.38 13.75
N TYR A 74 -13.90 -2.25 12.46
CA TYR A 74 -15.27 -1.94 12.04
C TYR A 74 -16.26 -3.04 12.43
N PHE A 75 -15.87 -4.32 12.29
CA PHE A 75 -16.69 -5.46 12.72
C PHE A 75 -16.98 -5.40 14.21
N TYR A 76 -15.96 -5.18 15.02
CA TYR A 76 -16.13 -5.08 16.45
C TYR A 76 -17.09 -3.93 16.82
N ILE A 77 -16.93 -2.75 16.22
CA ILE A 77 -17.77 -1.60 16.56
C ILE A 77 -19.21 -1.78 16.05
N GLU A 78 -19.40 -2.15 14.78
CA GLU A 78 -20.73 -2.24 14.18
C GLU A 78 -21.47 -3.51 14.58
N SER A 79 -20.78 -4.66 14.58
CA SER A 79 -21.41 -5.97 14.76
C SER A 79 -21.31 -6.44 16.21
N VAL A 80 -20.18 -6.25 16.91
CA VAL A 80 -20.04 -6.70 18.31
C VAL A 80 -20.70 -5.72 19.28
N ARG A 81 -20.38 -4.43 19.16
CA ARG A 81 -20.89 -3.35 20.02
C ARG A 81 -22.21 -2.75 19.56
N ASN A 82 -22.73 -3.16 18.39
CA ASN A 82 -23.98 -2.68 17.80
C ASN A 82 -24.02 -1.15 17.62
N LYS A 83 -22.86 -0.53 17.35
CA LYS A 83 -22.73 0.92 17.16
C LYS A 83 -22.54 1.24 15.68
N ALA A 84 -23.65 1.58 15.02
CA ALA A 84 -23.62 1.93 13.61
C ALA A 84 -22.90 3.25 13.35
N TYR A 85 -22.06 3.27 12.31
CA TYR A 85 -21.43 4.50 11.83
C TYR A 85 -22.45 5.42 11.18
N ARG A 86 -22.63 6.63 11.74
CA ARG A 86 -23.57 7.65 11.24
C ARG A 86 -22.95 9.05 11.35
N GLY A 87 -23.39 9.96 10.49
CA GLY A 87 -22.91 11.36 10.48
C GLY A 87 -21.39 11.45 10.31
N LEU A 88 -20.72 12.24 11.15
CA LEU A 88 -19.27 12.47 11.07
C LEU A 88 -18.44 11.18 11.08
N ALA A 89 -18.79 10.18 11.90
CA ALA A 89 -18.07 8.90 11.92
C ALA A 89 -18.11 8.21 10.54
N SER A 90 -19.25 8.28 9.85
CA SER A 90 -19.43 7.70 8.51
C SER A 90 -18.56 8.42 7.47
N TYR A 91 -18.45 9.75 7.54
CA TYR A 91 -17.55 10.51 6.66
C TYR A 91 -16.08 10.19 6.93
N LEU A 92 -15.70 10.08 8.20
CA LEU A 92 -14.35 9.70 8.60
C LEU A 92 -14.00 8.26 8.17
N ALA A 93 -14.96 7.34 8.17
CA ALA A 93 -14.76 5.99 7.65
C ALA A 93 -14.55 5.97 6.12
N TRP A 94 -15.24 6.85 5.38
CA TRP A 94 -14.96 7.04 3.95
C TRP A 94 -13.57 7.62 3.71
N ALA A 95 -13.21 8.68 4.45
CA ALA A 95 -11.87 9.26 4.37
C ALA A 95 -10.80 8.22 4.69
N HIS A 96 -11.02 7.40 5.73
CA HIS A 96 -10.11 6.32 6.10
C HIS A 96 -9.89 5.33 4.97
N ILE A 97 -10.97 4.74 4.43
CA ILE A 97 -10.83 3.71 3.40
C ILE A 97 -10.19 4.29 2.13
N VAL A 98 -10.56 5.50 1.71
CA VAL A 98 -10.04 6.09 0.47
C VAL A 98 -8.57 6.50 0.64
N LEU A 99 -8.27 7.31 1.65
CA LEU A 99 -6.94 7.89 1.82
C LEU A 99 -5.91 6.83 2.20
N MET A 100 -6.25 5.88 3.07
CA MET A 100 -5.32 4.79 3.43
C MET A 100 -4.96 3.96 2.20
N ASN A 101 -5.96 3.59 1.37
CA ASN A 101 -5.72 2.76 0.19
C ASN A 101 -4.93 3.52 -0.88
N ILE A 102 -5.30 4.76 -1.20
CA ILE A 102 -4.58 5.57 -2.20
C ILE A 102 -3.17 5.88 -1.72
N GLY A 103 -3.01 6.29 -0.46
CA GLY A 103 -1.71 6.62 0.11
C GLY A 103 -0.77 5.42 0.18
N ALA A 104 -1.24 4.28 0.70
CA ALA A 104 -0.42 3.07 0.79
C ALA A 104 -0.03 2.56 -0.59
N SER A 105 -0.99 2.46 -1.53
CA SER A 105 -0.72 1.97 -2.88
C SER A 105 0.22 2.93 -3.62
N GLY A 106 -0.05 4.23 -3.60
CA GLY A 106 0.77 5.22 -4.30
C GLY A 106 2.21 5.26 -3.79
N ALA A 107 2.42 5.27 -2.46
CA ALA A 107 3.77 5.27 -1.89
C ALA A 107 4.54 4.00 -2.26
N THR A 108 3.93 2.85 -2.08
CA THR A 108 4.58 1.55 -2.31
C THR A 108 4.79 1.24 -3.79
N TYR A 109 3.89 1.68 -4.67
CA TYR A 109 4.02 1.49 -6.10
C TYR A 109 5.12 2.36 -6.68
N LEU A 110 5.28 3.59 -6.17
CA LEU A 110 6.41 4.44 -6.55
C LEU A 110 7.75 3.91 -6.03
N LEU A 111 7.78 3.30 -4.85
CA LEU A 111 8.96 2.57 -4.36
C LEU A 111 9.30 1.40 -5.29
N MET A 112 8.30 0.58 -5.66
CA MET A 112 8.47 -0.51 -6.63
C MET A 112 8.96 -0.01 -7.98
N TYR A 113 8.33 1.03 -8.51
CA TYR A 113 8.71 1.63 -9.79
C TYR A 113 10.15 2.18 -9.78
N GLY A 114 10.50 2.97 -8.76
CA GLY A 114 11.85 3.52 -8.60
C GLY A 114 12.90 2.44 -8.42
N GLY A 115 12.60 1.42 -7.61
CA GLY A 115 13.50 0.29 -7.41
C GLY A 115 13.70 -0.55 -8.66
N TYR A 116 12.65 -0.74 -9.47
CA TYR A 116 12.75 -1.41 -10.76
C TYR A 116 13.68 -0.64 -11.71
N LEU A 117 13.38 0.63 -11.96
CA LEU A 117 14.18 1.46 -12.87
C LEU A 117 15.63 1.61 -12.40
N GLY A 118 15.82 1.84 -11.10
CA GLY A 118 17.14 1.94 -10.51
C GLY A 118 17.91 0.63 -10.63
N GLY A 119 17.26 -0.52 -10.39
CA GLY A 119 17.89 -1.83 -10.54
C GLY A 119 18.32 -2.16 -11.97
N VAL A 120 17.47 -1.84 -12.96
CA VAL A 120 17.82 -1.98 -14.39
C VAL A 120 18.99 -1.07 -14.75
N ALA A 121 18.98 0.18 -14.29
CA ALA A 121 20.04 1.14 -14.54
C ALA A 121 21.36 0.77 -13.84
N GLN A 122 21.29 0.10 -12.69
CA GLN A 122 22.47 -0.38 -11.96
C GLN A 122 23.12 -1.60 -12.62
N ALA A 123 22.32 -2.46 -13.23
CA ALA A 123 22.79 -3.75 -13.72
C ALA A 123 23.94 -3.59 -14.74
N PRO A 124 24.88 -4.55 -14.81
CA PRO A 124 26.02 -4.46 -15.71
C PRO A 124 25.60 -4.30 -17.17
N THR A 125 26.33 -3.46 -17.91
CA THR A 125 26.12 -3.26 -19.35
C THR A 125 26.29 -4.55 -20.16
N SER A 126 27.17 -5.45 -19.70
CA SER A 126 27.33 -6.80 -20.26
C SER A 126 26.07 -7.68 -20.16
N SER A 127 25.13 -7.32 -19.27
CA SER A 127 23.83 -7.98 -19.11
C SER A 127 22.66 -7.15 -19.64
N GLY A 128 22.95 -6.09 -20.40
CA GLY A 128 21.96 -5.17 -20.98
C GLY A 128 21.47 -4.06 -20.04
N GLY A 129 22.12 -3.86 -18.89
CA GLY A 129 21.79 -2.80 -17.93
C GLY A 129 22.54 -1.49 -18.18
N GLY A 130 22.34 -0.50 -17.31
CA GLY A 130 22.93 0.84 -17.45
C GLY A 130 24.34 1.03 -16.86
N GLY A 131 24.79 0.13 -15.97
CA GLY A 131 26.07 0.25 -15.28
C GLY A 131 26.23 1.48 -14.38
N LEU A 132 25.12 2.10 -13.96
CA LEU A 132 25.16 3.28 -13.10
C LEU A 132 25.56 2.91 -11.66
N SER A 133 26.32 3.81 -11.04
CA SER A 133 26.61 3.72 -9.60
C SER A 133 25.38 4.08 -8.75
N ALA A 134 25.37 3.64 -7.49
CA ALA A 134 24.31 3.96 -6.53
C ALA A 134 24.09 5.47 -6.38
N GLY A 135 25.16 6.27 -6.37
CA GLY A 135 25.07 7.73 -6.30
C GLY A 135 24.37 8.34 -7.53
N GLN A 136 24.66 7.83 -8.73
CA GLN A 136 24.00 8.27 -9.96
C GLN A 136 22.52 7.90 -9.96
N ILE A 137 22.18 6.68 -9.53
CA ILE A 137 20.78 6.24 -9.41
C ILE A 137 20.00 7.11 -8.42
N HIS A 138 20.62 7.45 -7.28
CA HIS A 138 19.99 8.29 -6.28
C HIS A 138 19.63 9.67 -6.82
N VAL A 139 20.53 10.30 -7.58
CA VAL A 139 20.30 11.63 -8.14
C VAL A 139 19.38 11.60 -9.37
N GLN A 140 19.61 10.66 -10.28
CA GLN A 140 18.99 10.67 -11.61
C GLN A 140 17.63 9.99 -11.66
N ILE A 141 17.36 9.05 -10.74
CA ILE A 141 16.14 8.23 -10.75
C ILE A 141 15.36 8.43 -9.45
N LEU A 142 15.95 8.09 -8.31
CA LEU A 142 15.22 8.04 -7.05
C LEU A 142 14.87 9.44 -6.51
N GLY A 143 15.74 10.43 -6.73
CA GLY A 143 15.55 11.79 -6.23
C GLY A 143 14.22 12.42 -6.65
N ALA A 144 13.78 12.17 -7.88
CA ALA A 144 12.49 12.67 -8.37
C ALA A 144 11.27 12.00 -7.71
N LEU A 145 11.44 10.80 -7.14
CA LEU A 145 10.36 10.01 -6.55
C LEU A 145 10.17 10.24 -5.06
N VAL A 146 11.21 10.72 -4.35
CA VAL A 146 11.16 10.94 -2.89
C VAL A 146 10.00 11.84 -2.49
N THR A 147 9.85 13.00 -3.14
CA THR A 147 8.79 13.96 -2.80
C THR A 147 7.38 13.41 -3.08
N PRO A 148 7.09 12.84 -4.28
CA PRO A 148 5.82 12.17 -4.53
C PRO A 148 5.49 11.04 -3.53
N ILE A 149 6.47 10.20 -3.18
CA ILE A 149 6.29 9.14 -2.17
C ILE A 149 5.88 9.78 -0.83
N GLY A 150 6.56 10.86 -0.43
CA GLY A 150 6.25 11.61 0.78
C GLY A 150 4.80 12.11 0.82
N TYR A 151 4.27 12.61 -0.29
CA TYR A 151 2.86 13.02 -0.37
C TYR A 151 1.89 11.84 -0.19
N PHE A 152 2.16 10.70 -0.81
CA PHE A 152 1.33 9.51 -0.64
C PHE A 152 1.39 8.95 0.79
N VAL A 153 2.56 8.98 1.43
CA VAL A 153 2.70 8.63 2.85
C VAL A 153 1.85 9.58 3.71
N ALA A 154 1.91 10.89 3.48
CA ALA A 154 1.09 11.85 4.21
C ALA A 154 -0.41 11.59 4.01
N ILE A 155 -0.84 11.27 2.79
CA ILE A 155 -2.23 10.86 2.49
C ILE A 155 -2.61 9.61 3.29
N ALA A 156 -1.75 8.58 3.32
CA ALA A 156 -2.02 7.37 4.09
C ALA A 156 -2.20 7.67 5.59
N VAL A 157 -1.30 8.49 6.16
CA VAL A 157 -1.35 8.91 7.56
C VAL A 157 -2.65 9.65 7.87
N LEU A 158 -3.07 10.59 7.01
CA LEU A 158 -4.35 11.29 7.17
C LEU A 158 -5.53 10.33 7.14
N GLY A 159 -5.49 9.30 6.28
CA GLY A 159 -6.47 8.22 6.26
C GLY A 159 -6.56 7.48 7.59
N VAL A 160 -5.42 7.00 8.10
CA VAL A 160 -5.37 6.26 9.37
C VAL A 160 -5.87 7.12 10.54
N LEU A 161 -5.47 8.40 10.59
CA LEU A 161 -5.95 9.34 11.60
C LEU A 161 -7.47 9.53 11.52
N ALA A 162 -8.02 9.71 10.30
CA ALA A 162 -9.46 9.80 10.11
C ALA A 162 -10.19 8.55 10.63
N GLY A 163 -9.64 7.36 10.36
CA GLY A 163 -10.12 6.09 10.90
C GLY A 163 -10.16 6.06 12.42
N GLY A 164 -9.03 6.43 13.05
CA GLY A 164 -8.89 6.53 14.50
C GLY A 164 -9.93 7.43 15.15
N PHE A 165 -10.11 8.65 14.62
CA PHE A 165 -11.14 9.56 15.09
C PHE A 165 -12.56 9.01 14.85
N GLY A 166 -12.78 8.36 13.70
CA GLY A 166 -14.03 7.68 13.38
C GLY A 166 -14.39 6.62 14.42
N TYR A 167 -13.41 5.80 14.84
CA TYR A 167 -13.58 4.80 15.91
C TYR A 167 -14.03 5.45 17.21
N LEU A 168 -13.32 6.48 17.65
CA LEU A 168 -13.60 7.16 18.92
C LEU A 168 -15.00 7.79 18.95
N ILE A 169 -15.41 8.42 17.87
CA ILE A 169 -16.74 9.04 17.75
C ILE A 169 -17.84 7.98 17.73
N ALA A 170 -17.65 6.91 16.96
CA ALA A 170 -18.63 5.82 16.86
C ALA A 170 -18.82 5.13 18.22
N VAL A 171 -17.73 4.89 18.96
CA VAL A 171 -17.79 4.24 20.28
C VAL A 171 -18.42 5.13 21.35
N ARG A 172 -18.27 6.46 21.28
CA ARG A 172 -18.80 7.39 22.31
C ARG A 172 -20.28 7.73 22.17
N ARG A 173 -20.89 7.56 21.00
CA ARG A 173 -22.33 7.77 20.84
C ARG A 173 -23.09 6.68 21.62
N ALA A 174 -23.78 7.09 22.68
CA ALA A 174 -24.72 6.28 23.46
C ALA A 174 -26.08 6.26 22.77
#